data_AF-A0A9P7G9I8-F1
#
_entry.id   AF-A0A9P7G9I8-F1
#
_cell.length_a   1.000
_cell.length_b   1.000
_cell.length_c   1.000
_cell.angle_alpha   90.00
_cell.angle_beta   90.00
_cell.angle_gamma   90.00
#
_symmetry.space_group_name_H-M   'P 1'
#
loop_
_entity.id
_entity.type
_entity.pdbx_description
1 polymer ?
#
loop_
_entity_poly.entity_id
_entity_poly.type
_entity_poly.pdbx_seq_one_letter_code
_entity_poly.pdbx_strand_id
1 'polypeptide(L)'
;MSTVTSFHLGVPHSLSMRPTLVTPRPYSTRPSLKEKPKIPSIIIPPTPINTCSASLPPYDKYAPLVQIQLQPSTITPPSSALSASTASTSTSTLEPDMTRSCGEGGSPTDIVAIAELFATLKKTVATLHTTFDRLGTQTEKLAQLAPAMKADQQANFCAKLENQIVSHENTMQEVRRLLEDTIKDSLVDHLKSQVFGAIRESVAKELKIQIPEKLREQGKAHQREIVEVQTNLHNSDARRHNASLRSPSMTTEPLRPLLRPLPSALQSPAYVSKRPWAAYPSMATAVPSPMTPFPGVPTPTPLTLKVPALMVPPGSNQVFELIPPTPSPLFPRDLGSLFALGPDAAKRLLQDYGLDSTASAGPSPSIEKPRAKAPLTKTGLNTPEDSPKREEDINKFMAHIGVPLLMVPAPKPKGHACTSTSPSPKNPVENLSLLIVSNN
;
A
#
# COMPACT_ATOMS: atom_id res chain seq x y z
N MET A 1 47.66 34.32 7.53
CA MET A 1 47.35 34.73 6.14
C MET A 1 45.90 34.38 5.89
N SER A 2 45.00 35.33 6.15
CA SER A 2 43.55 35.11 6.11
C SER A 2 42.95 36.14 5.17
N THR A 3 42.55 35.70 3.98
CA THR A 3 41.88 36.54 2.98
C THR A 3 40.37 36.48 3.21
N VAL A 4 39.82 37.60 3.65
CA VAL A 4 38.37 37.85 3.78
C VAL A 4 37.87 38.39 2.45
N THR A 5 37.05 37.61 1.75
CA THR A 5 36.42 38.01 0.50
C THR A 5 35.04 38.58 0.79
N SER A 6 34.93 39.90 0.73
CA SER A 6 33.68 40.66 0.88
C SER A 6 32.88 40.61 -0.43
N PHE A 7 31.70 39.98 -0.42
CA PHE A 7 30.76 40.02 -1.54
C PHE A 7 29.80 41.20 -1.38
N HIS A 8 29.81 42.09 -2.38
CA HIS A 8 29.00 43.28 -2.48
C HIS A 8 27.65 42.92 -3.15
N LEU A 9 26.54 43.12 -2.45
CA LEU A 9 25.18 42.94 -2.95
C LEU A 9 24.79 44.12 -3.86
N GLY A 10 24.83 43.89 -5.16
CA GLY A 10 24.25 44.79 -6.17
C GLY A 10 22.79 44.44 -6.43
N VAL A 11 21.89 45.34 -6.04
CA VAL A 11 20.47 45.36 -6.45
C VAL A 11 20.37 46.03 -7.82
N PRO A 12 19.64 45.46 -8.79
CA PRO A 12 19.07 46.29 -9.85
C PRO A 12 17.56 46.10 -10.06
N HIS A 13 16.91 47.26 -10.16
CA HIS A 13 15.83 47.61 -11.09
C HIS A 13 14.42 47.04 -10.89
N SER A 14 13.64 47.86 -10.18
CA SER A 14 12.23 48.20 -10.43
C SER A 14 11.79 48.01 -11.89
N LEU A 15 10.96 46.99 -12.13
CA LEU A 15 10.16 46.84 -13.35
C LEU A 15 8.82 47.55 -13.16
N SER A 16 8.70 48.69 -13.83
CA SER A 16 7.49 49.48 -14.01
C SER A 16 6.45 48.69 -14.82
N MET A 17 5.44 48.15 -14.14
CA MET A 17 4.24 47.57 -14.76
C MET A 17 3.36 48.68 -15.35
N ARG A 18 3.27 48.72 -16.70
CA ARG A 18 2.27 49.51 -17.43
C ARG A 18 0.91 48.82 -17.35
N PRO A 19 -0.19 49.52 -17.04
CA PRO A 19 -1.54 48.97 -17.18
C PRO A 19 -1.97 49.03 -18.65
N THR A 20 -2.15 47.87 -19.29
CA THR A 20 -2.86 47.76 -20.58
C THR A 20 -4.35 48.00 -20.35
N LEU A 21 -4.85 49.12 -20.87
CA LEU A 21 -6.26 49.43 -21.06
C LEU A 21 -6.91 48.36 -21.96
N VAL A 22 -7.73 47.50 -21.35
CA VAL A 22 -8.61 46.58 -22.07
C VAL A 22 -9.79 47.37 -22.60
N THR A 23 -9.86 47.48 -23.93
CA THR A 23 -10.97 48.09 -24.68
C THR A 23 -12.22 47.20 -24.59
N PRO A 24 -13.39 47.72 -24.19
CA PRO A 24 -14.63 46.95 -24.19
C PRO A 24 -15.14 46.75 -25.63
N ARG A 25 -15.35 45.49 -26.02
CA ARG A 25 -16.03 45.13 -27.28
C ARG A 25 -17.52 45.47 -27.20
N PRO A 26 -18.13 45.99 -28.27
CA PRO A 26 -19.53 46.35 -28.30
C PRO A 26 -20.45 45.13 -28.40
N TYR A 27 -21.62 45.31 -27.80
CA TYR A 27 -22.76 44.41 -27.67
C TYR A 27 -23.13 43.67 -28.97
N SER A 28 -23.18 42.33 -28.88
CA SER A 28 -23.81 41.47 -29.87
C SER A 28 -25.32 41.39 -29.60
N THR A 29 -26.06 41.70 -30.64
CA THR A 29 -27.50 41.81 -30.77
C THR A 29 -28.23 40.56 -30.30
N ARG A 30 -29.26 40.76 -29.46
CA ARG A 30 -30.19 39.77 -28.92
C ARG A 30 -31.34 39.54 -29.91
N PRO A 31 -31.52 38.36 -30.51
CA PRO A 31 -32.78 38.04 -31.16
C PRO A 31 -33.79 37.59 -30.11
N SER A 32 -34.85 38.39 -29.96
CA SER A 32 -36.09 38.05 -29.28
C SER A 32 -36.86 37.04 -30.12
N LEU A 33 -36.96 35.79 -29.66
CA LEU A 33 -38.06 34.90 -30.04
C LEU A 33 -38.66 34.28 -28.78
N LYS A 34 -39.91 34.67 -28.53
CA LYS A 34 -40.82 34.08 -27.55
C LYS A 34 -41.14 32.66 -28.03
N GLU A 35 -40.57 31.65 -27.39
CA GLU A 35 -41.11 30.29 -27.45
C GLU A 35 -41.15 29.74 -26.03
N LYS A 36 -42.37 29.52 -25.52
CA LYS A 36 -42.59 28.94 -24.19
C LYS A 36 -42.10 27.49 -24.23
N PRO A 37 -41.11 27.09 -23.43
CA PRO A 37 -40.74 25.68 -23.34
C PRO A 37 -41.89 24.89 -22.72
N LYS A 38 -42.38 23.89 -23.46
CA LYS A 38 -43.35 22.91 -22.98
C LYS A 38 -42.68 22.10 -21.87
N ILE A 39 -43.10 22.33 -20.62
CA ILE A 39 -42.62 21.59 -19.46
C ILE A 39 -42.93 20.10 -19.71
N PRO A 40 -41.91 19.22 -19.78
CA PRO A 40 -42.18 17.79 -19.81
C PRO A 40 -42.78 17.40 -18.47
N SER A 41 -44.02 16.90 -18.49
CA SER A 41 -44.65 16.27 -17.34
C SER A 41 -43.82 15.06 -16.95
N ILE A 42 -42.99 15.21 -15.91
CA ILE A 42 -42.30 14.09 -15.27
C ILE A 42 -43.35 13.43 -14.37
N ILE A 43 -43.94 12.34 -14.85
CA ILE A 43 -44.71 11.41 -14.03
C ILE A 43 -43.70 10.75 -13.10
N ILE A 44 -43.61 11.24 -11.86
CA ILE A 44 -42.87 10.59 -10.78
C ILE A 44 -43.71 9.37 -10.38
N PRO A 45 -43.22 8.13 -10.58
CA PRO A 45 -43.92 6.95 -10.11
C PRO A 45 -44.08 7.02 -8.57
N PRO A 46 -45.20 6.53 -8.00
CA PRO A 46 -45.39 6.54 -6.57
C PRO A 46 -44.21 5.83 -5.91
N THR A 47 -43.50 6.55 -5.05
CA THR A 47 -42.47 5.99 -4.18
C THR A 47 -43.07 4.82 -3.41
N PRO A 48 -42.41 3.64 -3.39
CA PRO A 48 -42.91 2.51 -2.63
C PRO A 48 -42.99 2.90 -1.16
N ILE A 49 -44.19 2.80 -0.61
CA ILE A 49 -44.45 2.89 0.82
C ILE A 49 -43.77 1.66 1.44
N ASN A 50 -42.57 1.84 1.98
CA ASN A 50 -41.93 0.85 2.83
C ASN A 50 -42.69 0.81 4.16
N THR A 51 -43.75 0.00 4.21
CA THR A 51 -44.18 -0.65 5.45
C THR A 51 -43.10 -1.66 5.86
N CYS A 52 -42.05 -1.17 6.53
CA CYS A 52 -41.14 -2.01 7.29
C CYS A 52 -41.83 -2.40 8.60
N SER A 53 -42.61 -3.49 8.51
CA SER A 53 -42.95 -4.30 9.67
C SER A 53 -41.71 -5.06 10.14
N ALA A 54 -41.62 -5.19 11.46
CA ALA A 54 -40.57 -5.78 12.27
C ALA A 54 -39.88 -7.02 11.69
N SER A 55 -38.54 -6.96 11.61
CA SER A 55 -37.64 -8.08 11.91
C SER A 55 -36.22 -7.54 12.03
N LEU A 56 -35.75 -7.38 13.26
CA LEU A 56 -34.36 -7.05 13.59
C LEU A 56 -33.51 -8.32 13.52
N PRO A 57 -32.38 -8.34 12.79
CA PRO A 57 -31.33 -9.33 13.01
C PRO A 57 -30.45 -8.92 14.22
N PRO A 58 -29.83 -9.89 14.91
CA PRO A 58 -28.97 -9.62 16.06
C PRO A 58 -27.61 -9.13 15.55
N TYR A 59 -27.27 -7.86 15.80
CA TYR A 59 -25.91 -7.35 15.63
C TYR A 59 -25.26 -7.19 16.99
N ASP A 60 -24.30 -8.08 17.22
CA ASP A 60 -23.38 -8.07 18.34
C ASP A 60 -22.09 -7.38 17.90
N LYS A 61 -21.56 -6.52 18.79
CA LYS A 61 -20.14 -6.13 18.93
C LYS A 61 -19.49 -5.24 17.85
N TYR A 62 -19.42 -3.95 18.16
CA TYR A 62 -18.21 -3.23 18.62
C TYR A 62 -18.32 -1.74 18.26
N ALA A 63 -18.83 -0.95 19.21
CA ALA A 63 -18.58 0.48 19.31
C ALA A 63 -18.13 0.75 20.76
N PRO A 64 -17.16 1.65 21.00
CA PRO A 64 -16.63 1.89 22.33
C PRO A 64 -17.70 2.62 23.16
N LEU A 65 -18.23 1.89 24.13
CA LEU A 65 -19.13 2.39 25.15
C LEU A 65 -18.31 3.34 26.04
N VAL A 66 -18.47 4.65 25.88
CA VAL A 66 -18.10 5.60 26.92
C VAL A 66 -19.08 5.37 28.07
N GLN A 67 -18.62 4.55 29.00
CA GLN A 67 -19.33 4.10 30.18
C GLN A 67 -19.50 5.28 31.14
N ILE A 68 -20.59 6.06 30.96
CA ILE A 68 -21.12 6.91 32.03
C ILE A 68 -21.77 5.95 33.03
N GLN A 69 -20.94 5.43 33.93
CA GLN A 69 -21.36 4.60 35.05
C GLN A 69 -22.11 5.49 36.05
N LEU A 70 -23.43 5.62 35.84
CA LEU A 70 -24.36 6.04 36.88
C LEU A 70 -24.37 4.95 37.96
N GLN A 71 -23.48 5.07 38.93
CA GLN A 71 -23.57 4.30 40.17
C GLN A 71 -24.84 4.73 40.93
N PRO A 72 -25.69 3.80 41.37
CA PRO A 72 -26.69 4.12 42.37
C PRO A 72 -25.95 4.46 43.66
N SER A 73 -25.91 5.75 44.01
CA SER A 73 -25.40 6.18 45.31
C SER A 73 -26.37 5.69 46.37
N THR A 74 -26.05 4.53 46.95
CA THR A 74 -26.59 4.10 48.22
C THR A 74 -26.22 5.18 49.23
N ILE A 75 -27.21 5.93 49.71
CA ILE A 75 -27.04 6.88 50.81
C ILE A 75 -26.87 6.04 52.08
N THR A 76 -25.64 5.56 52.31
CA THR A 76 -25.19 5.13 53.62
C THR A 76 -25.02 6.38 54.48
N PRO A 77 -25.65 6.46 55.66
CA PRO A 77 -25.43 7.58 56.57
C PRO A 77 -23.96 7.58 57.02
N PRO A 78 -23.29 8.74 57.12
CA PRO A 78 -21.95 8.80 57.68
C PRO A 78 -22.03 8.50 59.18
N SER A 79 -21.79 7.24 59.52
CA SER A 79 -21.28 6.83 60.82
C SER A 79 -19.76 7.04 60.78
N SER A 80 -19.28 8.15 61.31
CA SER A 80 -17.90 8.28 61.79
C SER A 80 -17.75 9.48 62.71
N ALA A 81 -17.43 9.12 63.95
CA ALA A 81 -16.49 9.80 64.82
C ALA A 81 -16.81 11.26 65.17
N LEU A 82 -17.67 11.39 66.17
CA LEU A 82 -17.53 12.42 67.21
C LEU A 82 -16.07 12.40 67.71
N SER A 83 -15.22 13.21 67.10
CA SER A 83 -13.96 13.62 67.70
C SER A 83 -14.32 14.59 68.81
N ALA A 84 -14.38 14.04 70.02
CA ALA A 84 -14.42 14.79 71.26
C ALA A 84 -13.16 15.67 71.34
N SER A 85 -13.28 16.94 70.99
CA SER A 85 -12.29 17.95 71.35
C SER A 85 -12.73 18.59 72.66
N THR A 86 -12.23 17.97 73.72
CA THR A 86 -11.96 18.51 75.04
C THR A 86 -11.38 19.93 74.98
N ALA A 87 -12.15 20.90 75.45
CA ALA A 87 -11.65 22.13 76.07
C ALA A 87 -12.65 22.44 77.22
N SER A 88 -12.44 21.89 78.41
CA SER A 88 -11.54 22.43 79.44
C SER A 88 -11.93 23.86 79.84
N THR A 89 -13.00 23.99 80.64
CA THR A 89 -13.07 25.06 81.65
C THR A 89 -13.67 24.48 82.91
N SER A 90 -12.81 23.72 83.58
CA SER A 90 -12.86 23.37 84.98
C SER A 90 -12.62 24.63 85.83
N THR A 91 -13.56 25.00 86.70
CA THR A 91 -13.21 25.54 88.03
C THR A 91 -14.34 25.21 89.00
N SER A 92 -14.30 23.98 89.52
CA SER A 92 -14.81 23.70 90.85
C SER A 92 -13.74 24.11 91.85
N THR A 93 -14.13 24.81 92.90
CA THR A 93 -13.37 24.86 94.16
C THR A 93 -14.41 24.77 95.26
N LEU A 94 -14.68 23.52 95.63
CA LEU A 94 -15.29 23.11 96.88
C LEU A 94 -14.13 22.90 97.85
N GLU A 95 -14.15 23.62 98.97
CA GLU A 95 -13.49 23.19 100.21
C GLU A 95 -14.60 23.07 101.27
N PRO A 96 -14.59 21.99 102.07
CA PRO A 96 -15.58 21.73 103.10
C PRO A 96 -15.09 22.28 104.44
N ASP A 97 -16.00 22.80 105.28
CA ASP A 97 -15.75 22.71 106.71
C ASP A 97 -17.04 22.41 107.48
N MET A 98 -16.98 21.32 108.23
CA MET A 98 -18.00 20.92 109.18
C MET A 98 -17.68 21.57 110.52
N THR A 99 -18.54 22.44 111.02
CA THR A 99 -18.67 22.57 112.48
C THR A 99 -20.10 22.84 112.90
N ARG A 100 -20.62 21.82 113.56
CA ARG A 100 -21.88 21.63 114.26
C ARG A 100 -22.00 22.64 115.42
N SER A 101 -23.14 23.32 115.57
CA SER A 101 -23.56 23.82 116.89
C SER A 101 -25.08 23.90 117.00
N CYS A 102 -25.57 23.33 118.09
CA CYS A 102 -26.97 23.12 118.45
C CYS A 102 -27.66 24.42 118.88
N GLY A 103 -28.98 24.44 118.72
CA GLY A 103 -29.88 25.45 119.31
C GLY A 103 -30.99 25.78 118.33
N GLU A 104 -32.06 24.98 118.27
CA GLU A 104 -33.21 25.14 119.17
C GLU A 104 -33.90 26.50 118.94
N GLY A 105 -34.99 26.44 118.18
CA GLY A 105 -35.82 27.60 117.85
C GLY A 105 -36.40 27.45 116.44
N GLY A 106 -37.69 27.13 116.36
CA GLY A 106 -38.36 26.78 115.12
C GLY A 106 -38.42 27.88 114.05
N SER A 107 -38.71 27.42 112.81
CA SER A 107 -38.86 28.15 111.52
C SER A 107 -37.53 28.60 110.87
N PRO A 108 -37.40 28.82 109.54
CA PRO A 108 -38.07 28.33 108.33
C PRO A 108 -37.01 27.87 107.27
N THR A 109 -36.04 27.02 107.62
CA THR A 109 -34.86 26.70 106.77
C THR A 109 -35.13 25.73 105.61
N ASP A 110 -36.06 24.78 105.76
CA ASP A 110 -36.51 23.92 104.66
C ASP A 110 -37.15 24.73 103.52
N ILE A 111 -37.76 25.87 103.85
CA ILE A 111 -38.37 26.75 102.85
C ILE A 111 -37.28 27.38 101.95
N VAL A 112 -36.07 27.64 102.47
CA VAL A 112 -34.95 28.20 101.70
C VAL A 112 -34.33 27.14 100.77
N ALA A 113 -34.13 25.91 101.24
CA ALA A 113 -33.64 24.81 100.41
C ALA A 113 -34.64 24.44 99.29
N ILE A 114 -35.94 24.47 99.58
CA ILE A 114 -37.01 24.29 98.59
C ILE A 114 -36.99 25.45 97.58
N ALA A 115 -36.79 26.69 98.03
CA ALA A 115 -36.70 27.86 97.15
C ALA A 115 -35.47 27.79 96.22
N GLU A 116 -34.30 27.34 96.69
CA GLU A 116 -33.12 27.10 95.85
C GLU A 116 -33.33 25.97 94.85
N LEU A 117 -33.97 24.86 95.25
CA LEU A 117 -34.33 23.78 94.32
C LEU A 117 -35.26 24.31 93.22
N PHE A 118 -36.31 25.06 93.59
CA PHE A 118 -37.22 25.70 92.65
C PHE A 118 -36.52 26.72 91.75
N ALA A 119 -35.56 27.49 92.26
CA ALA A 119 -34.75 28.41 91.48
C ALA A 119 -33.88 27.65 90.46
N THR A 120 -33.25 26.54 90.88
CA THR A 120 -32.47 25.67 90.01
C THR A 120 -33.36 25.03 88.93
N LEU A 121 -34.54 24.54 89.28
CA LEU A 121 -35.49 23.93 88.34
C LEU A 121 -36.05 24.95 87.34
N LYS A 122 -36.30 26.18 87.78
CA LYS A 122 -36.63 27.30 86.88
C LYS A 122 -35.49 27.63 85.93
N LYS A 123 -34.24 27.64 86.42
CA LYS A 123 -33.05 27.89 85.60
C LYS A 123 -32.84 26.79 84.56
N THR A 124 -33.03 25.52 84.90
CA THR A 124 -32.92 24.41 83.95
C THR A 124 -34.04 24.44 82.92
N VAL A 125 -35.28 24.75 83.32
CA VAL A 125 -36.41 24.93 82.40
C VAL A 125 -36.17 26.11 81.45
N ALA A 126 -35.68 27.26 81.95
CA ALA A 126 -35.31 28.40 81.12
C ALA A 126 -34.20 28.03 80.14
N THR A 127 -33.17 27.29 80.60
CA THR A 127 -32.09 26.81 79.74
C THR A 127 -32.62 25.87 78.66
N LEU A 128 -33.49 24.91 79.02
CA LEU A 128 -34.15 24.02 78.06
C LEU A 128 -34.95 24.81 77.02
N HIS A 129 -35.71 25.82 77.44
CA HIS A 129 -36.48 26.66 76.53
C HIS A 129 -35.56 27.35 75.50
N THR A 130 -34.44 27.94 75.95
CA THR A 130 -33.47 28.54 75.02
C THR A 130 -32.81 27.52 74.08
N THR A 131 -32.57 26.29 74.54
CA THR A 131 -32.07 25.22 73.66
C THR A 131 -33.09 24.78 72.63
N PHE A 132 -34.38 24.75 72.97
CA PHE A 132 -35.46 24.46 72.02
C PHE A 132 -35.63 25.58 70.99
N ASP A 133 -35.53 26.85 71.38
CA ASP A 133 -35.57 27.98 70.44
C ASP A 133 -34.38 27.95 69.49
N ARG A 134 -33.18 27.63 70.00
CA ARG A 134 -31.98 27.46 69.18
C ARG A 134 -32.13 26.29 68.21
N LEU A 135 -32.74 25.18 68.64
CA LEU A 135 -33.03 24.04 67.77
C LEU A 135 -34.08 24.38 66.72
N GLY A 136 -35.13 25.13 67.09
CA GLY A 136 -36.17 25.62 66.18
C GLY A 136 -35.58 26.50 65.08
N THR A 137 -34.77 27.49 65.45
CA THR A 137 -34.09 28.37 64.48
C THR A 137 -33.09 27.63 63.60
N GLN A 138 -32.41 26.60 64.11
CA GLN A 138 -31.55 25.74 63.29
C GLN A 138 -32.36 24.87 62.32
N THR A 139 -33.50 24.34 62.76
CA THR A 139 -34.40 23.54 61.93
C THR A 139 -35.01 24.39 60.81
N GLU A 140 -35.39 25.63 61.11
CA GLU A 140 -35.87 26.60 60.12
C GLU A 140 -34.79 26.92 59.07
N LYS A 141 -33.55 27.18 59.50
CA LYS A 141 -32.42 27.39 58.58
C LYS A 141 -32.15 26.17 57.70
N LEU A 142 -32.25 24.96 58.25
CA LEU A 142 -32.07 23.72 57.49
C LEU A 142 -33.23 23.48 56.51
N ALA A 143 -34.46 23.81 56.90
CA ALA A 143 -35.62 23.79 56.02
C ALA A 143 -35.49 24.80 54.86
N GLN A 144 -34.89 25.97 55.10
CA GLN A 144 -34.56 26.94 54.05
C GLN A 144 -33.39 26.51 53.15
N LEU A 145 -32.43 25.74 53.68
CA LEU A 145 -31.27 25.26 52.93
C LEU A 145 -31.64 24.19 51.89
N ALA A 146 -32.62 23.33 52.17
CA ALA A 146 -33.00 22.25 51.26
C ALA A 146 -33.48 22.73 49.87
N PRO A 147 -34.38 23.74 49.76
CA PRO A 147 -34.71 24.36 48.48
C PRO A 147 -33.52 24.99 47.76
N ALA A 148 -32.63 25.68 48.50
CA ALA A 148 -31.45 26.31 47.93
C ALA A 148 -30.47 25.28 47.35
N MET A 149 -30.23 24.18 48.06
CA MET A 149 -29.43 23.06 47.57
C MET A 149 -30.02 22.41 46.31
N LYS A 150 -31.35 22.25 46.25
CA LYS A 150 -32.02 21.70 45.07
C LYS A 150 -31.92 22.64 43.87
N ALA A 151 -32.07 23.95 44.08
CA ALA A 151 -31.90 24.96 43.03
C ALA A 151 -30.47 24.95 42.47
N ASP A 152 -29.46 24.84 43.33
CA ASP A 152 -28.07 24.75 42.92
C ASP A 152 -27.78 23.46 42.13
N GLN A 153 -28.29 22.31 42.59
CA GLN A 153 -28.19 21.05 41.84
C GLN A 153 -28.85 21.14 40.46
N GLN A 154 -30.00 21.80 40.36
CA GLN A 154 -30.70 21.99 39.10
C GLN A 154 -29.92 22.92 38.17
N ALA A 155 -29.39 24.04 38.66
CA ALA A 155 -28.56 24.96 37.88
C ALA A 155 -27.31 24.24 37.33
N ASN A 156 -26.66 23.42 38.16
CA ASN A 156 -25.52 22.60 37.77
C ASN A 156 -25.87 21.57 36.68
N PHE A 157 -27.05 20.97 36.73
CA PHE A 157 -27.51 20.04 35.69
C PHE A 157 -27.82 20.75 34.37
N CYS A 158 -28.49 21.91 34.41
CA CYS A 158 -28.75 22.74 33.24
C CYS A 158 -27.45 23.19 32.57
N ALA A 159 -26.47 23.67 33.34
CA ALA A 159 -25.17 24.07 32.81
C ALA A 159 -24.42 22.89 32.16
N LYS A 160 -24.50 21.68 32.73
CA LYS A 160 -23.91 20.48 32.11
C LYS A 160 -24.57 20.13 30.77
N LEU A 161 -25.90 20.18 30.69
CA LEU A 161 -26.62 19.92 29.44
C LEU A 161 -26.31 20.97 28.37
N GLU A 162 -26.25 22.24 28.75
CA GLU A 162 -25.90 23.33 27.83
C GLU A 162 -24.49 23.15 27.27
N ASN A 163 -23.52 22.84 28.13
CA ASN A 163 -22.15 22.54 27.70
C ASN A 163 -22.09 21.32 26.75
N GLN A 164 -22.89 20.29 26.99
CA GLN A 164 -23.00 19.15 26.09
C GLN A 164 -23.58 19.54 24.73
N ILE A 165 -24.65 20.33 24.71
CA ILE A 165 -25.28 20.81 23.47
C ILE A 165 -24.28 21.64 22.64
N VAL A 166 -23.58 22.58 23.28
CA VAL A 166 -22.55 23.40 22.62
C VAL A 166 -21.41 22.53 22.09
N SER A 167 -20.96 21.54 22.87
CA SER A 167 -19.93 20.59 22.41
C SER A 167 -20.39 19.80 21.20
N HIS A 168 -21.64 19.30 21.19
CA HIS A 168 -22.18 18.54 20.07
C HIS A 168 -22.31 19.41 18.81
N GLU A 169 -22.78 20.64 18.95
CA GLU A 169 -22.89 21.57 17.83
C GLU A 169 -21.51 21.87 17.22
N ASN A 170 -20.49 22.10 18.06
CA ASN A 170 -19.11 22.29 17.60
C ASN A 170 -18.58 21.05 16.85
N THR A 171 -18.86 19.84 17.35
CA THR A 171 -18.45 18.61 16.66
C THR A 171 -19.16 18.44 15.31
N MET A 172 -20.45 18.79 15.22
CA MET A 172 -21.20 18.76 13.96
C MET A 172 -20.67 19.77 12.95
N GLN A 173 -20.31 20.97 13.40
CA GLN A 173 -19.70 21.98 12.53
C GLN A 173 -18.34 21.53 11.99
N GLU A 174 -17.52 20.89 12.82
CA GLU A 174 -16.23 20.37 12.37
C GLU A 174 -16.40 19.22 11.36
N VAL A 175 -17.35 18.31 11.59
CA VAL A 175 -17.66 17.24 10.62
C VAL A 175 -18.16 17.82 9.30
N ARG A 176 -19.01 18.85 9.34
CA ARG A 176 -19.49 19.54 8.13
C ARG A 176 -18.32 20.17 7.36
N ARG A 177 -17.41 20.85 8.06
CA ARG A 177 -16.23 21.47 7.45
C ARG A 177 -15.33 20.44 6.77
N LEU A 178 -15.02 19.35 7.47
CA LEU A 178 -14.21 18.26 6.93
C LEU A 178 -14.87 17.61 5.70
N LEU A 179 -16.18 17.38 5.76
CA LEU A 179 -16.92 16.81 4.63
C LEU A 179 -16.92 17.77 3.43
N GLU A 180 -17.10 19.07 3.66
CA GLU A 180 -17.05 20.07 2.60
C GLU A 180 -15.66 20.12 1.93
N ASP A 181 -14.59 20.13 2.72
CA ASP A 181 -13.21 20.14 2.23
C ASP A 181 -12.89 18.88 1.41
N THR A 182 -13.22 17.70 1.93
CA THR A 182 -13.01 16.42 1.22
C THR A 182 -13.80 16.31 -0.08
N ILE A 183 -15.05 16.81 -0.12
CA ILE A 183 -15.86 16.83 -1.35
C ILE A 183 -15.24 17.80 -2.36
N LYS A 184 -14.78 18.99 -1.93
CA LYS A 184 -14.13 19.97 -2.81
C LYS A 184 -12.86 19.39 -3.43
N ASP A 185 -11.99 18.78 -2.63
CA ASP A 185 -10.74 18.19 -3.09
C ASP A 185 -11.01 17.06 -4.10
N SER A 186 -11.92 16.15 -3.76
CA SER A 186 -12.32 15.05 -4.64
C SER A 186 -12.92 15.54 -5.97
N LEU A 187 -13.75 16.59 -5.93
CA LEU A 187 -14.34 17.18 -7.13
C LEU A 187 -13.28 17.85 -8.02
N VAL A 188 -12.34 18.57 -7.42
CA VAL A 188 -11.23 19.22 -8.14
C VAL A 188 -10.37 18.18 -8.82
N ASP A 189 -10.03 17.09 -8.14
CA ASP A 189 -9.20 16.02 -8.70
C ASP A 189 -9.92 15.24 -9.81
N HIS A 190 -11.21 14.99 -9.64
CA HIS A 190 -12.04 14.38 -10.68
C HIS A 190 -12.11 15.28 -11.93
N LEU A 191 -12.38 16.58 -11.75
CA LEU A 191 -12.46 17.53 -12.86
C LEU A 191 -11.12 17.70 -13.57
N LYS A 192 -10.01 17.80 -12.80
CA LYS A 192 -8.66 17.82 -13.36
C LYS A 192 -8.41 16.57 -14.20
N SER A 193 -8.69 15.40 -13.66
CA SER A 193 -8.49 14.13 -14.38
C SER A 193 -9.30 14.06 -15.68
N GLN A 194 -10.55 14.52 -15.65
CA GLN A 194 -11.41 14.57 -16.83
C GLN A 194 -10.89 15.56 -17.88
N VAL A 195 -10.48 16.76 -17.47
CA VAL A 195 -9.94 17.80 -18.36
C VAL A 195 -8.59 17.35 -18.94
N PHE A 196 -7.69 16.81 -18.13
CA PHE A 196 -6.41 16.27 -18.61
C PHE A 196 -6.61 15.09 -19.57
N GLY A 197 -7.59 14.22 -19.31
CA GLY A 197 -7.97 13.15 -20.24
C GLY A 197 -8.42 13.70 -21.60
N ALA A 198 -9.35 14.66 -21.60
CA ALA A 198 -9.87 15.27 -22.82
C ALA A 198 -8.80 16.06 -23.61
N ILE A 199 -7.94 16.81 -22.91
CA ILE A 199 -6.81 17.52 -23.52
C ILE A 199 -5.84 16.52 -24.12
N ARG A 200 -5.48 15.46 -23.40
CA ARG A 200 -4.56 14.43 -23.88
C ARG A 200 -5.08 13.75 -25.15
N GLU A 201 -6.36 13.41 -25.19
CA GLU A 201 -6.98 12.82 -26.37
C GLU A 201 -7.01 13.77 -27.57
N SER A 202 -7.35 15.05 -27.34
CA SER A 202 -7.36 16.07 -28.39
C SER A 202 -5.95 16.34 -28.93
N VAL A 203 -4.96 16.48 -28.05
CA VAL A 203 -3.56 16.63 -28.43
C VAL A 203 -3.06 15.40 -29.18
N ALA A 204 -3.44 14.19 -28.76
CA ALA A 204 -3.05 12.97 -29.47
C ALA A 204 -3.69 12.85 -30.87
N LYS A 205 -4.92 13.33 -31.06
CA LYS A 205 -5.57 13.41 -32.38
C LYS A 205 -4.87 14.44 -33.27
N GLU A 206 -4.61 15.63 -32.72
CA GLU A 206 -3.98 16.72 -33.44
C GLU A 206 -2.54 16.37 -33.85
N LEU A 207 -1.75 15.77 -32.96
CA LEU A 207 -0.39 15.29 -33.29
C LEU A 207 -0.38 14.21 -34.38
N LYS A 208 -1.42 13.37 -34.47
CA LYS A 208 -1.53 12.39 -35.56
C LYS A 208 -1.78 13.05 -36.91
N ILE A 209 -2.48 14.18 -36.93
CA ILE A 209 -2.76 14.96 -38.15
C ILE A 209 -1.54 15.80 -38.53
N GLN A 210 -0.90 16.45 -37.56
CA GLN A 210 0.21 17.37 -37.80
C GLN A 210 1.53 16.69 -38.14
N ILE A 211 1.78 15.47 -37.67
CA ILE A 211 3.02 14.75 -37.95
C ILE A 211 2.79 13.80 -39.14
N PRO A 212 3.35 14.10 -40.33
CA PRO A 212 3.21 13.24 -41.51
C PRO A 212 3.65 11.81 -41.24
N GLU A 213 2.89 10.83 -41.75
CA GLU A 213 3.16 9.41 -41.56
C GLU A 213 4.57 9.02 -42.00
N LYS A 214 5.05 9.61 -43.10
CA LYS A 214 6.43 9.43 -43.59
C LYS A 214 7.49 9.77 -42.54
N LEU A 215 7.34 10.88 -41.80
CA LEU A 215 8.30 11.24 -40.74
C LEU A 215 8.20 10.30 -39.54
N ARG A 216 7.01 9.78 -39.25
CA ARG A 216 6.83 8.79 -38.18
C ARG A 216 7.49 7.47 -38.53
N GLU A 217 7.34 7.00 -39.77
CA GLU A 217 8.00 5.81 -40.28
C GLU A 217 9.52 5.99 -40.31
N GLN A 218 10.00 7.15 -40.76
CA GLN A 218 11.42 7.48 -40.74
C GLN A 218 11.99 7.49 -39.31
N GLY A 219 11.28 8.09 -38.35
CA GLY A 219 11.67 8.06 -36.94
C GLY A 219 11.74 6.64 -36.38
N LYS A 220 10.81 5.76 -36.77
CA LYS A 220 10.85 4.34 -36.39
C LYS A 220 12.03 3.59 -37.04
N ALA A 221 12.31 3.88 -38.31
CA ALA A 221 13.43 3.28 -39.03
C ALA A 221 14.77 3.66 -38.38
N HIS A 222 14.96 4.95 -38.09
CA HIS A 222 16.16 5.47 -37.42
C HIS A 222 16.30 4.94 -35.99
N GLN A 223 15.20 4.90 -35.23
CA GLN A 223 15.23 4.32 -33.89
C GLN A 223 15.67 2.86 -33.92
N ARG A 224 15.19 2.09 -34.91
CA ARG A 224 15.60 0.70 -35.10
C ARG A 224 17.06 0.59 -35.48
N GLU A 225 17.53 1.40 -36.41
CA GLU A 225 18.94 1.44 -36.83
C GLU A 225 19.85 1.73 -35.63
N ILE A 226 19.49 2.69 -34.77
CA ILE A 226 20.24 3.01 -33.56
C ILE A 226 20.32 1.79 -32.62
N VAL A 227 19.20 1.12 -32.36
CA VAL A 227 19.20 -0.07 -31.50
C VAL A 227 20.00 -1.22 -32.14
N GLU A 228 19.94 -1.36 -33.46
CA GLU A 228 20.74 -2.34 -34.19
C GLU A 228 22.25 -2.08 -34.06
N VAL A 229 22.67 -0.83 -34.26
CA VAL A 229 24.07 -0.41 -34.08
C VAL A 229 24.52 -0.62 -32.65
N GLN A 230 23.69 -0.26 -31.65
CA GLN A 230 23.99 -0.51 -30.23
C GLN A 230 24.16 -2.01 -29.94
N THR A 231 23.27 -2.83 -30.49
CA THR A 231 23.33 -4.30 -30.35
C THR A 231 24.60 -4.85 -30.98
N ASN A 232 24.96 -4.39 -32.18
CA ASN A 232 26.16 -4.80 -32.90
C ASN A 232 27.43 -4.38 -32.17
N LEU A 233 27.45 -3.18 -31.59
CA LEU A 233 28.57 -2.70 -30.78
C LEU A 233 28.73 -3.54 -29.52
N HIS A 234 27.65 -3.78 -28.76
CA HIS A 234 27.65 -4.64 -27.59
C HIS A 234 28.13 -6.05 -27.94
N ASN A 235 27.62 -6.63 -29.04
CA ASN A 235 28.00 -7.97 -29.49
C ASN A 235 29.47 -8.03 -29.93
N SER A 236 29.99 -6.99 -30.57
CA SER A 236 31.40 -6.90 -30.94
C SER A 236 32.30 -6.83 -29.71
N ASP A 237 31.90 -6.06 -28.69
CA ASP A 237 32.62 -5.99 -27.41
C ASP A 237 32.55 -7.32 -26.64
N ALA A 238 31.38 -7.95 -26.58
CA ALA A 238 31.19 -9.27 -25.98
C ALA A 238 32.06 -10.33 -26.68
N ARG A 239 32.13 -10.32 -28.01
CA ARG A 239 33.00 -11.22 -28.78
C ARG A 239 34.48 -10.97 -28.49
N ARG A 240 34.91 -9.71 -28.43
CA ARG A 240 36.28 -9.35 -28.06
C ARG A 240 36.65 -9.86 -26.67
N HIS A 241 35.75 -9.68 -25.70
CA HIS A 241 35.94 -10.19 -24.34
C HIS A 241 36.04 -11.71 -24.32
N ASN A 242 35.09 -12.40 -24.96
CA ASN A 242 35.04 -13.86 -25.00
C ASN A 242 36.26 -14.46 -25.73
N ALA A 243 36.78 -13.79 -26.77
CA ALA A 243 38.00 -14.17 -27.48
C ALA A 243 39.26 -14.06 -26.60
N SER A 244 39.26 -13.13 -25.64
CA SER A 244 40.38 -12.93 -24.72
C SER A 244 40.44 -13.97 -23.59
N LEU A 245 39.40 -14.78 -23.41
CA LEU A 245 39.38 -15.84 -22.41
C LEU A 245 40.39 -16.94 -22.79
N ARG A 246 41.54 -16.93 -22.11
CA ARG A 246 42.61 -17.91 -22.33
C ARG A 246 42.26 -19.24 -21.67
N SER A 247 42.89 -20.33 -22.14
CA SER A 247 42.67 -21.71 -21.68
C SER A 247 42.64 -21.92 -20.15
N PRO A 248 43.45 -21.27 -19.29
CA PRO A 248 43.37 -21.50 -17.85
C PRO A 248 42.23 -20.76 -17.13
N SER A 249 41.61 -19.73 -17.73
CA SER A 249 40.52 -18.96 -17.12
C SER A 249 39.11 -19.36 -17.59
N MET A 250 39.00 -20.36 -18.47
CA MET A 250 37.75 -20.74 -19.15
C MET A 250 36.61 -21.22 -18.25
N THR A 251 36.93 -21.75 -17.08
CA THR A 251 35.94 -22.23 -16.11
C THR A 251 35.63 -21.22 -15.00
N THR A 252 36.46 -20.18 -14.86
CA THR A 252 36.35 -19.22 -13.76
C THR A 252 35.78 -17.88 -14.20
N GLU A 253 36.03 -17.47 -15.44
CA GLU A 253 35.57 -16.20 -15.98
C GLU A 253 34.28 -16.38 -16.80
N PRO A 254 33.20 -15.64 -16.48
CA PRO A 254 31.92 -15.81 -17.15
C PRO A 254 31.95 -15.23 -18.58
N LEU A 255 31.26 -15.92 -19.49
CA LEU A 255 31.01 -15.45 -20.85
C LEU A 255 30.12 -14.21 -20.84
N ARG A 256 30.48 -13.19 -21.63
CA ARG A 256 29.58 -12.06 -21.86
C ARG A 256 28.47 -12.46 -22.82
N PRO A 257 27.19 -12.25 -22.43
CA PRO A 257 26.06 -12.61 -23.27
C PRO A 257 25.97 -11.72 -24.50
N LEU A 258 25.80 -12.37 -25.65
CA LEU A 258 25.44 -11.69 -26.89
C LEU A 258 23.94 -11.38 -26.86
N LEU A 259 23.58 -10.23 -27.37
CA LEU A 259 22.20 -9.84 -27.59
C LEU A 259 21.71 -10.44 -28.90
N ARG A 260 20.46 -10.91 -28.92
CA ARG A 260 19.84 -11.49 -30.11
C ARG A 260 19.68 -10.44 -31.21
N PRO A 261 19.77 -10.83 -32.50
CA PRO A 261 19.51 -9.91 -33.59
C PRO A 261 18.08 -9.38 -33.49
N LEU A 262 17.91 -8.09 -33.78
CA LEU A 262 16.57 -7.51 -33.83
C LEU A 262 15.76 -8.24 -34.91
N PRO A 263 14.55 -8.74 -34.61
CA PRO A 263 13.75 -9.46 -35.58
C PRO A 263 13.51 -8.56 -36.79
N SER A 264 13.75 -9.07 -38.01
CA SER A 264 13.46 -8.32 -39.25
C SER A 264 12.03 -7.76 -39.20
N ALA A 265 11.77 -6.61 -39.85
CA ALA A 265 10.40 -6.08 -39.93
C ALA A 265 9.43 -7.11 -40.52
N LEU A 266 9.96 -8.01 -41.36
CA LEU A 266 9.22 -9.11 -41.98
C LEU A 266 9.12 -10.37 -41.10
N GLN A 267 10.06 -10.55 -40.16
CA GLN A 267 10.14 -11.74 -39.29
C GLN A 267 9.48 -11.53 -37.94
N SER A 268 9.27 -10.29 -37.52
CA SER A 268 8.44 -10.03 -36.36
C SER A 268 7.02 -10.47 -36.72
N PRO A 269 6.47 -11.54 -36.11
CA PRO A 269 5.03 -11.72 -36.15
C PRO A 269 4.50 -10.45 -35.54
N ALA A 270 3.86 -9.59 -36.35
CA ALA A 270 3.37 -8.28 -35.97
C ALA A 270 2.89 -8.40 -34.54
N TYR A 271 3.67 -7.87 -33.58
CA TYR A 271 3.42 -8.14 -32.17
C TYR A 271 1.96 -7.76 -32.00
N VAL A 272 1.11 -8.77 -31.80
CA VAL A 272 -0.29 -8.56 -31.45
C VAL A 272 -0.10 -7.84 -30.15
N SER A 273 -0.15 -6.51 -30.23
CA SER A 273 -0.02 -5.60 -29.11
C SER A 273 -0.98 -6.22 -28.13
N LYS A 274 -0.42 -6.87 -27.09
CA LYS A 274 -1.22 -7.50 -26.07
C LYS A 274 -1.86 -6.29 -25.43
N ARG A 275 -3.00 -5.91 -25.99
CA ARG A 275 -3.86 -4.86 -25.51
C ARG A 275 -3.99 -5.24 -24.05
N PRO A 276 -3.43 -4.47 -23.11
CA PRO A 276 -3.64 -4.78 -21.71
C PRO A 276 -5.15 -4.80 -21.62
N TRP A 277 -5.69 -5.98 -21.34
CA TRP A 277 -7.11 -6.24 -21.13
C TRP A 277 -7.60 -5.05 -20.30
N ALA A 278 -8.24 -4.12 -20.99
CA ALA A 278 -8.83 -2.99 -20.33
C ALA A 278 -9.85 -3.65 -19.42
N ALA A 279 -9.68 -3.42 -18.12
CA ALA A 279 -10.71 -3.65 -17.14
C ALA A 279 -12.03 -3.18 -17.77
N TYR A 280 -12.88 -4.14 -18.16
CA TYR A 280 -14.23 -3.81 -18.54
C TYR A 280 -14.90 -3.20 -17.32
N PRO A 281 -15.66 -2.11 -17.48
CA PRO A 281 -16.56 -1.68 -16.44
C PRO A 281 -17.69 -2.69 -16.35
N SER A 282 -17.98 -3.10 -15.11
CA SER A 282 -19.31 -3.41 -14.57
C SER A 282 -20.48 -3.45 -15.57
N MET A 283 -21.14 -4.60 -15.71
CA MET A 283 -22.47 -4.86 -15.12
C MET A 283 -22.97 -6.27 -15.54
N ALA A 284 -23.48 -7.01 -14.55
CA ALA A 284 -24.30 -8.23 -14.64
C ALA A 284 -23.64 -9.54 -15.15
N THR A 285 -23.39 -10.49 -14.23
CA THR A 285 -24.14 -11.76 -14.08
C THR A 285 -23.59 -12.54 -12.87
N ALA A 286 -24.49 -13.18 -12.14
CA ALA A 286 -24.39 -13.73 -10.79
C ALA A 286 -23.52 -15.02 -10.64
N VAL A 287 -22.75 -15.08 -9.53
CA VAL A 287 -22.56 -16.22 -8.56
C VAL A 287 -21.85 -17.51 -9.08
N PRO A 288 -21.17 -18.37 -8.26
CA PRO A 288 -20.84 -18.32 -6.82
C PRO A 288 -19.33 -18.40 -6.47
N SER A 289 -19.00 -17.92 -5.26
CA SER A 289 -17.75 -18.21 -4.55
C SER A 289 -17.84 -19.51 -3.74
N PRO A 290 -16.79 -20.32 -3.64
CA PRO A 290 -16.69 -21.34 -2.59
C PRO A 290 -16.18 -20.70 -1.29
N MET A 291 -16.94 -20.88 -0.21
CA MET A 291 -16.50 -20.60 1.15
C MET A 291 -15.49 -21.66 1.59
N THR A 292 -14.33 -21.24 2.08
CA THR A 292 -13.47 -22.07 2.94
C THR A 292 -13.03 -21.25 4.15
N PRO A 293 -13.18 -21.76 5.38
CA PRO A 293 -12.77 -21.06 6.59
C PRO A 293 -11.26 -21.22 6.87
N PHE A 294 -10.64 -20.12 7.30
CA PHE A 294 -9.27 -19.92 7.83
C PHE A 294 -8.92 -20.88 9.00
N PRO A 295 -7.61 -21.14 9.37
CA PRO A 295 -6.70 -20.09 9.89
C PRO A 295 -5.16 -20.28 9.74
N GLY A 296 -4.39 -19.22 10.03
CA GLY A 296 -2.98 -19.29 10.46
C GLY A 296 -1.99 -18.35 9.75
N VAL A 297 -1.52 -17.32 10.45
CA VAL A 297 -0.38 -16.42 10.14
C VAL A 297 0.54 -16.46 11.37
N PRO A 298 1.88 -16.18 11.37
CA PRO A 298 2.79 -15.73 10.29
C PRO A 298 4.11 -16.53 10.15
N THR A 299 4.81 -16.36 9.03
CA THR A 299 6.29 -16.25 9.04
C THR A 299 6.73 -15.17 8.04
N PRO A 300 7.67 -14.27 8.41
CA PRO A 300 8.17 -13.24 7.52
C PRO A 300 9.36 -13.79 6.72
N THR A 301 9.15 -14.05 5.43
CA THR A 301 10.25 -14.27 4.48
C THR A 301 10.63 -12.95 3.80
N PRO A 302 11.93 -12.73 3.52
CA PRO A 302 12.47 -11.45 3.11
C PRO A 302 12.02 -11.08 1.71
N LEU A 303 11.55 -9.84 1.57
CA LEU A 303 11.18 -9.21 0.32
C LEU A 303 12.41 -9.09 -0.59
N THR A 304 12.53 -10.00 -1.56
CA THR A 304 13.35 -9.77 -2.74
C THR A 304 12.79 -8.54 -3.45
N LEU A 305 13.58 -7.47 -3.49
CA LEU A 305 13.35 -6.22 -4.22
C LEU A 305 12.99 -6.51 -5.68
N LYS A 306 11.70 -6.67 -5.97
CA LYS A 306 11.15 -6.38 -7.28
C LYS A 306 11.15 -4.86 -7.38
N VAL A 307 12.09 -4.34 -8.16
CA VAL A 307 12.13 -2.93 -8.56
C VAL A 307 10.73 -2.55 -9.03
N PRO A 308 10.09 -1.54 -8.42
CA PRO A 308 8.74 -1.15 -8.80
C PRO A 308 8.74 -0.75 -10.27
N ALA A 309 8.00 -1.51 -11.08
CA ALA A 309 7.62 -1.07 -12.41
C ALA A 309 6.84 0.24 -12.22
N LEU A 310 7.54 1.35 -12.48
CA LEU A 310 7.00 2.70 -12.38
C LEU A 310 5.66 2.77 -13.11
N MET A 311 4.67 3.41 -12.47
CA MET A 311 3.39 3.78 -13.07
C MET A 311 3.62 4.63 -14.32
N VAL A 312 3.75 3.98 -15.48
CA VAL A 312 3.63 4.64 -16.78
C VAL A 312 2.13 4.72 -17.08
N PRO A 313 1.52 5.92 -17.14
CA PRO A 313 0.08 6.07 -17.27
C PRO A 313 -0.42 5.52 -18.63
N PRO A 314 -1.53 4.75 -18.66
CA PRO A 314 -1.97 3.89 -19.77
C PRO A 314 -2.50 4.59 -21.04
N GLY A 315 -1.99 5.77 -21.39
CA GLY A 315 -2.43 6.51 -22.57
C GLY A 315 -1.31 7.24 -23.30
N SER A 316 -0.03 6.96 -23.02
CA SER A 316 1.01 7.45 -23.90
C SER A 316 0.82 6.67 -25.18
N ASN A 317 0.60 7.38 -26.29
CA ASN A 317 0.77 6.84 -27.63
C ASN A 317 1.87 5.79 -27.55
N GLN A 318 1.58 4.55 -27.97
CA GLN A 318 2.56 3.48 -28.02
C GLN A 318 3.72 3.99 -28.90
N VAL A 319 4.62 4.76 -28.29
CA VAL A 319 6.02 4.80 -28.64
C VAL A 319 6.30 3.33 -28.71
N PHE A 320 6.61 2.87 -29.90
CA PHE A 320 7.05 1.51 -30.13
C PHE A 320 8.32 1.42 -29.30
N GLU A 321 8.14 1.08 -28.02
CA GLU A 321 9.19 0.86 -27.07
C GLU A 321 9.83 -0.38 -27.61
N LEU A 322 10.86 -0.16 -28.44
CA LEU A 322 11.68 -1.23 -28.96
C LEU A 322 12.11 -2.00 -27.74
N ILE A 323 11.54 -3.19 -27.56
CA ILE A 323 11.87 -4.08 -26.46
C ILE A 323 13.39 -4.21 -26.56
N PRO A 324 14.13 -3.78 -25.53
CA PRO A 324 15.58 -3.80 -25.58
C PRO A 324 16.01 -5.23 -25.90
N PRO A 325 16.93 -5.43 -26.86
CA PRO A 325 17.31 -6.75 -27.30
C PRO A 325 17.84 -7.51 -26.09
N THR A 326 17.13 -8.58 -25.71
CA THR A 326 17.49 -9.41 -24.56
C THR A 326 18.33 -10.59 -25.02
N PRO A 327 19.34 -11.00 -24.23
CA PRO A 327 20.10 -12.21 -24.52
C PRO A 327 19.18 -13.43 -24.48
N SER A 328 19.58 -14.52 -25.15
CA SER A 328 18.85 -15.79 -25.05
C SER A 328 18.82 -16.27 -23.59
N PRO A 329 17.68 -16.78 -23.08
CA PRO A 329 17.59 -17.37 -21.75
C PRO A 329 18.46 -18.63 -21.61
N LEU A 330 18.85 -19.24 -22.74
CA LEU A 330 19.74 -20.40 -22.81
C LEU A 330 21.22 -20.01 -22.97
N PHE A 331 21.56 -18.71 -22.92
CA PHE A 331 22.94 -18.30 -23.04
C PHE A 331 23.76 -18.83 -21.85
N PRO A 332 24.82 -19.63 -22.09
CA PRO A 332 25.59 -20.25 -21.02
C PRO A 332 26.40 -19.20 -20.25
N ARG A 333 26.52 -19.38 -18.93
CA ARG A 333 27.30 -18.48 -18.08
C ARG A 333 28.81 -18.63 -18.31
N ASP A 334 29.26 -19.82 -18.66
CA ASP A 334 30.66 -20.22 -18.79
C ASP A 334 30.80 -21.30 -19.88
N LEU A 335 32.04 -21.55 -20.33
CA LEU A 335 32.29 -22.55 -21.36
C LEU A 335 31.98 -23.98 -20.89
N GLY A 336 32.11 -24.26 -19.58
CA GLY A 336 31.70 -25.53 -18.99
C GLY A 336 30.20 -25.77 -19.18
N SER A 337 29.36 -24.77 -18.86
CA SER A 337 27.91 -24.85 -19.13
C SER A 337 27.57 -24.98 -20.61
N LEU A 338 28.36 -24.36 -21.51
CA LEU A 338 28.18 -24.54 -22.96
C LEU A 338 28.45 -25.99 -23.39
N PHE A 339 29.52 -26.60 -22.89
CA PHE A 339 29.84 -28.01 -23.16
C PHE A 339 28.94 -29.01 -22.42
N ALA A 340 28.24 -28.58 -21.36
CA ALA A 340 27.21 -29.38 -20.70
C ALA A 340 25.85 -29.32 -21.41
N LEU A 341 25.70 -28.43 -22.39
CA LEU A 341 24.44 -28.23 -23.10
C LEU A 341 24.06 -29.47 -23.93
N GLY A 342 22.82 -29.92 -23.80
CA GLY A 342 22.28 -31.03 -24.59
C GLY A 342 22.09 -30.66 -26.07
N PRO A 343 21.99 -31.65 -26.97
CA PRO A 343 21.87 -31.41 -28.42
C PRO A 343 20.67 -30.52 -28.79
N ASP A 344 19.52 -30.74 -28.16
CA ASP A 344 18.31 -29.94 -28.45
C ASP A 344 18.43 -28.49 -27.95
N ALA A 345 19.08 -28.29 -26.81
CA ALA A 345 19.31 -26.97 -26.25
C ALA A 345 20.36 -26.20 -27.06
N ALA A 346 21.39 -26.88 -27.59
CA ALA A 346 22.34 -26.29 -28.53
C ALA A 346 21.64 -25.83 -29.82
N LYS A 347 20.80 -26.68 -30.43
CA LYS A 347 20.00 -26.29 -31.61
C LYS A 347 19.11 -25.07 -31.35
N ARG A 348 18.39 -25.04 -30.23
CA ARG A 348 17.58 -23.86 -29.83
C ARG A 348 18.42 -22.61 -29.64
N LEU A 349 19.63 -22.76 -29.10
CA LEU A 349 20.57 -21.65 -28.96
C LEU A 349 20.98 -21.12 -30.32
N LEU A 350 21.34 -21.98 -31.29
CA LEU A 350 21.65 -21.54 -32.65
C LEU A 350 20.44 -20.85 -33.30
N GLN A 351 19.24 -21.39 -33.10
CA GLN A 351 17.99 -20.82 -33.61
C GLN A 351 17.75 -19.40 -33.08
N ASP A 352 17.92 -19.18 -31.77
CA ASP A 352 17.75 -17.88 -31.12
C ASP A 352 18.68 -16.80 -31.70
N TYR A 353 19.84 -17.18 -32.22
CA TYR A 353 20.81 -16.29 -32.87
C TYR A 353 20.78 -16.35 -34.40
N GLY A 354 19.83 -17.10 -35.00
CA GLY A 354 19.70 -17.23 -36.46
C GLY A 354 20.87 -17.97 -37.12
N LEU A 355 21.53 -18.89 -36.40
CA LEU A 355 22.67 -19.66 -36.86
C LEU A 355 22.31 -21.05 -37.38
N ASP A 356 21.04 -21.40 -37.53
CA ASP A 356 20.66 -22.73 -38.01
C ASP A 356 21.01 -22.89 -39.50
N SER A 357 22.07 -23.66 -39.81
CA SER A 357 22.49 -23.93 -41.20
C SER A 357 21.39 -24.61 -42.02
N THR A 358 20.52 -25.36 -41.35
CA THR A 358 19.52 -26.23 -41.98
C THR A 358 18.30 -25.46 -42.48
N ALA A 359 18.04 -24.26 -41.97
CA ALA A 359 16.92 -23.43 -42.40
C ALA A 359 17.20 -22.65 -43.72
N SER A 360 18.47 -22.49 -44.11
CA SER A 360 18.81 -21.84 -45.38
C SER A 360 18.73 -22.79 -46.58
N ALA A 361 18.63 -24.11 -46.35
CA ALA A 361 18.13 -25.05 -47.34
C ALA A 361 16.60 -25.09 -47.22
N GLY A 362 15.94 -23.97 -47.51
CA GLY A 362 14.50 -24.00 -47.73
C GLY A 362 14.21 -25.10 -48.75
N PRO A 363 13.12 -25.89 -48.59
CA PRO A 363 12.67 -26.78 -49.63
C PRO A 363 12.37 -25.89 -50.83
N SER A 364 13.34 -25.73 -51.72
CA SER A 364 13.06 -25.28 -53.07
C SER A 364 11.94 -26.19 -53.55
N PRO A 365 10.80 -25.66 -54.01
CA PRO A 365 9.76 -26.49 -54.61
C PRO A 365 10.37 -27.06 -55.89
N SER A 366 11.06 -28.19 -55.77
CA SER A 366 11.45 -29.03 -56.88
C SER A 366 10.14 -29.53 -57.45
N ILE A 367 9.70 -28.84 -58.50
CA ILE A 367 8.63 -29.23 -59.40
C ILE A 367 8.72 -30.74 -59.64
N GLU A 368 7.63 -31.39 -59.27
CA GLU A 368 7.43 -32.83 -59.28
C GLU A 368 7.88 -33.45 -60.60
N LYS A 369 8.78 -34.45 -60.51
CA LYS A 369 8.86 -35.49 -61.54
C LYS A 369 8.37 -36.80 -60.91
N PRO A 370 7.16 -37.28 -61.27
CA PRO A 370 6.58 -38.45 -60.65
C PRO A 370 7.31 -39.69 -61.15
N ARG A 371 7.97 -40.45 -60.25
CA ARG A 371 8.41 -41.81 -60.56
C ARG A 371 8.03 -42.77 -59.44
N ALA A 372 7.03 -43.58 -59.80
CA ALA A 372 6.67 -44.92 -59.34
C ALA A 372 7.10 -45.36 -57.92
N LYS A 373 6.04 -45.51 -57.12
CA LYS A 373 5.84 -46.41 -55.97
C LYS A 373 6.81 -47.60 -55.88
N ALA A 374 7.50 -47.71 -54.75
CA ALA A 374 8.07 -48.94 -54.19
C ALA A 374 8.16 -48.81 -52.64
N PRO A 375 8.23 -49.93 -51.89
CA PRO A 375 7.39 -50.11 -50.70
C PRO A 375 8.08 -49.77 -49.36
N LEU A 376 7.26 -49.19 -48.49
CA LEU A 376 7.15 -49.46 -47.05
C LEU A 376 8.27 -50.33 -46.45
N THR A 377 9.31 -49.70 -45.91
CA THR A 377 10.26 -50.35 -45.00
C THR A 377 10.33 -49.59 -43.68
N LYS A 378 9.75 -50.25 -42.68
CA LYS A 378 10.12 -50.28 -41.25
C LYS A 378 10.67 -49.00 -40.62
N THR A 379 9.78 -48.38 -39.85
CA THR A 379 9.97 -47.98 -38.45
C THR A 379 11.14 -48.75 -37.80
N GLY A 380 12.31 -48.13 -37.73
CA GLY A 380 13.54 -48.73 -37.25
C GLY A 380 14.26 -47.79 -36.31
N LEU A 381 14.02 -48.02 -35.01
CA LEU A 381 14.99 -47.97 -33.92
C LEU A 381 15.95 -46.76 -33.89
N ASN A 382 15.68 -45.86 -32.93
CA ASN A 382 16.56 -44.81 -32.43
C ASN A 382 18.01 -45.30 -32.34
N THR A 383 18.79 -45.08 -33.39
CA THR A 383 20.22 -45.32 -33.37
C THR A 383 20.84 -44.06 -32.77
N PRO A 384 21.65 -44.15 -31.69
CA PRO A 384 22.26 -43.00 -31.02
C PRO A 384 23.41 -42.41 -31.85
N GLU A 385 23.13 -42.01 -33.09
CA GLU A 385 24.01 -41.34 -34.06
C GLU A 385 23.76 -39.81 -34.07
N ASP A 386 23.23 -39.25 -32.99
CA ASP A 386 22.97 -37.81 -32.85
C ASP A 386 24.12 -37.02 -32.20
N SER A 387 25.19 -37.67 -31.78
CA SER A 387 26.38 -37.00 -31.24
C SER A 387 27.04 -36.03 -32.23
N PRO A 388 27.43 -36.41 -33.48
CA PRO A 388 28.29 -35.55 -34.30
C PRO A 388 27.68 -34.17 -34.61
N LYS A 389 26.36 -34.08 -34.71
CA LYS A 389 25.65 -32.81 -34.96
C LYS A 389 25.76 -31.85 -33.78
N ARG A 390 25.78 -32.37 -32.55
CA ARG A 390 25.90 -31.55 -31.34
C ARG A 390 27.24 -30.84 -31.30
N GLU A 391 28.33 -31.56 -31.56
CA GLU A 391 29.66 -30.97 -31.53
C GLU A 391 29.82 -29.90 -32.62
N GLU A 392 29.26 -30.13 -33.81
CA GLU A 392 29.19 -29.14 -34.90
C GLU A 392 28.38 -27.89 -34.51
N ASP A 393 27.22 -28.06 -33.89
CA ASP A 393 26.36 -26.96 -33.44
C ASP A 393 27.09 -26.11 -32.37
N ILE A 394 27.72 -26.75 -31.38
CA ILE A 394 28.50 -26.06 -30.34
C ILE A 394 29.69 -25.32 -30.96
N ASN A 395 30.44 -25.96 -31.87
CA ASN A 395 31.57 -25.33 -32.56
C ASN A 395 31.13 -24.12 -33.39
N LYS A 396 29.97 -24.20 -34.05
CA LYS A 396 29.39 -23.08 -34.79
C LYS A 396 29.02 -21.93 -33.86
N PHE A 397 28.45 -22.22 -32.69
CA PHE A 397 28.15 -21.20 -31.69
C PHE A 397 29.42 -20.58 -31.10
N MET A 398 30.44 -21.39 -30.79
CA MET A 398 31.75 -20.93 -30.30
C MET A 398 32.41 -19.95 -31.26
N ALA A 399 32.40 -20.26 -32.56
CA ALA A 399 32.87 -19.36 -33.60
C ALA A 399 32.06 -18.05 -33.63
N HIS A 400 30.74 -18.11 -33.43
CA HIS A 400 29.88 -16.92 -33.39
C HIS A 400 30.13 -16.01 -32.17
N ILE A 401 30.40 -16.59 -30.99
CA ILE A 401 30.72 -15.82 -29.78
C ILE A 401 32.19 -15.35 -29.75
N GLY A 402 32.99 -15.68 -30.77
CA GLY A 402 34.38 -15.24 -30.93
C GLY A 402 35.40 -16.09 -30.17
N VAL A 403 35.03 -17.26 -29.65
CA VAL A 403 35.94 -18.14 -28.94
C VAL A 403 36.71 -18.98 -29.96
N PRO A 404 38.06 -18.87 -30.05
CA PRO A 404 38.86 -19.51 -31.09
C PRO A 404 39.10 -21.02 -30.86
N LEU A 405 38.39 -21.63 -29.92
CA LEU A 405 38.53 -23.05 -29.62
C LEU A 405 37.58 -23.89 -30.47
N LEU A 406 38.05 -25.06 -30.85
CA LEU A 406 37.25 -26.08 -31.52
C LEU A 406 37.17 -27.30 -30.61
N MET A 407 35.95 -27.75 -30.33
CA MET A 407 35.73 -29.03 -29.70
C MET A 407 36.03 -30.12 -30.73
N VAL A 408 37.09 -30.88 -30.47
CA VAL A 408 37.46 -32.03 -31.29
C VAL A 408 36.61 -33.22 -30.82
N PRO A 409 35.83 -33.87 -31.71
CA PRO A 409 35.09 -35.07 -31.34
C PRO A 409 36.03 -36.11 -30.75
N ALA A 410 35.63 -36.73 -29.64
CA ALA A 410 36.42 -37.80 -29.05
C ALA A 410 36.68 -38.87 -30.13
N PRO A 411 37.94 -39.32 -30.31
CA PRO A 411 38.24 -40.33 -31.31
C PRO A 411 37.34 -41.53 -31.04
N LYS A 412 36.46 -41.86 -32.01
CA LYS A 412 35.55 -43.00 -31.89
C LYS A 412 36.42 -44.21 -31.50
N PRO A 413 36.20 -44.84 -30.33
CA PRO A 413 37.01 -45.98 -29.93
C PRO A 413 36.85 -47.01 -31.05
N LYS A 414 37.93 -47.23 -31.81
CA LYS A 414 37.95 -48.28 -32.82
C LYS A 414 37.61 -49.54 -32.05
N GLY A 415 36.47 -50.13 -32.36
CA GLY A 415 35.94 -51.29 -31.66
C GLY A 415 36.96 -52.41 -31.69
N HIS A 416 37.82 -52.46 -30.68
CA HIS A 416 38.57 -53.64 -30.36
C HIS A 416 37.51 -54.60 -29.84
N ALA A 417 37.16 -55.58 -30.67
CA ALA A 417 36.35 -56.72 -30.28
C ALA A 417 37.09 -57.45 -29.14
N CYS A 418 36.89 -56.98 -27.91
CA CYS A 418 37.48 -57.56 -26.71
C CYS A 418 36.53 -58.65 -26.21
N THR A 419 36.65 -59.83 -26.80
CA THR A 419 36.17 -61.06 -26.19
C THR A 419 37.10 -61.42 -25.03
N SER A 420 36.80 -60.98 -23.81
CA SER A 420 37.35 -61.64 -22.61
C SER A 420 36.59 -61.27 -21.35
N THR A 421 35.85 -62.27 -20.87
CA THR A 421 35.56 -62.64 -19.49
C THR A 421 36.17 -61.75 -18.38
N SER A 422 35.26 -61.13 -17.60
CA SER A 422 35.28 -60.90 -16.13
C SER A 422 36.54 -61.39 -15.38
N PRO A 423 37.19 -60.60 -14.48
CA PRO A 423 36.50 -60.12 -13.26
C PRO A 423 36.93 -58.77 -12.63
N SER A 424 35.95 -58.14 -11.97
CA SER A 424 35.99 -57.33 -10.73
C SER A 424 36.80 -56.02 -10.60
N PRO A 425 36.36 -55.09 -9.72
CA PRO A 425 36.49 -53.64 -9.93
C PRO A 425 37.55 -52.99 -9.05
N LYS A 426 38.27 -52.01 -9.60
CA LYS A 426 38.89 -50.91 -8.83
C LYS A 426 38.77 -49.61 -9.64
N ASN A 427 38.09 -48.63 -9.04
CA ASN A 427 37.86 -47.27 -9.56
C ASN A 427 39.13 -46.64 -10.15
N PRO A 428 38.99 -45.89 -11.26
CA PRO A 428 39.74 -44.66 -11.39
C PRO A 428 38.83 -43.47 -11.70
N VAL A 429 39.18 -42.35 -11.09
CA VAL A 429 38.67 -41.01 -11.36
C VAL A 429 39.16 -40.62 -12.76
N GLU A 430 38.26 -40.59 -13.75
CA GLU A 430 38.63 -40.26 -15.13
C GLU A 430 38.83 -38.75 -15.32
N ASN A 431 40.08 -38.41 -15.66
CA ASN A 431 40.52 -37.14 -16.20
C ASN A 431 40.02 -36.97 -17.65
N LEU A 432 39.05 -36.09 -17.88
CA LEU A 432 38.74 -35.59 -19.21
C LEU A 432 39.92 -34.72 -19.71
N SER A 433 40.77 -35.32 -20.54
CA SER A 433 41.92 -34.63 -21.15
C SER A 433 41.44 -33.80 -22.34
N LEU A 434 41.27 -32.49 -22.13
CA LEU A 434 40.94 -31.51 -23.17
C LEU A 434 42.19 -31.24 -24.03
N LEU A 435 42.25 -31.81 -25.23
CA LEU A 435 43.33 -31.59 -26.20
C LEU A 435 43.10 -30.25 -26.92
N ILE A 436 43.79 -29.19 -26.48
CA ILE A 436 43.72 -27.85 -27.09
C ILE A 436 44.73 -27.79 -28.24
N VAL A 437 44.25 -27.86 -29.48
CA VAL A 437 45.05 -27.53 -30.67
C VAL A 437 44.98 -26.01 -30.87
N SER A 438 46.05 -25.28 -30.53
CA SER A 438 46.18 -23.87 -30.88
C SER A 438 46.66 -23.76 -32.33
N ASN A 439 45.79 -23.35 -33.24
CA ASN A 439 46.20 -22.87 -34.55
C ASN A 439 46.60 -21.39 -34.40
N ASN A 440 47.91 -21.14 -34.49
CA ASN A 440 48.46 -19.79 -34.64
C ASN A 440 48.36 -19.33 -36.10
#